data_AF-A0AAD5EW68-F1
#
_entry.id   AF-A0AAD5EW68-F1
#
_cell.length_a   1.000
_cell.length_b   1.000
_cell.length_c   1.000
_cell.angle_alpha   90.00
_cell.angle_beta   90.00
_cell.angle_gamma   90.00
#
_symmetry.space_group_name_H-M   'P 1'
#
loop_
_entity.id
_entity.type
_entity.pdbx_description
1 polymer ?
#
loop_
_entity_poly.entity_id
_entity_poly.type
_entity_poly.pdbx_seq_one_letter_code
_entity_poly.pdbx_strand_id
1 'polypeptide(L)'
;MAVSSSLANSSCSHPYTRFKGVTQLGNPEGIKYDAIARFVDDRDGDGVSCGTNGSLTISRSSGFKTVDIIISAGTNYDTTKGNAENDYSFRGDDPAVAVQKSTSSGTQQGYDKLLKAHIEDYQSLFEAFTLSLPDAQKSAGQETSVLISNYSNSGIGDAYLESLLFDYSRYLLIASSRENSLPANLQGKWTEQMNPSWSSDYHANINIQMNYWAADQTGLGKTSVALWNYMKNTWVPRGTETAERLYGVPGWVVHNEMNIFGHTGMKGSAGWANYPVAAAWMMQHVWDNFDYLEYDHIYRRERSGFTSELKSALKKLDKGLHYTSWGGIKEWKLPDSASYDTKNTHRHLSHLVGWYPGYSVSSFQGGYWNETVQAAVEATLKARGNGVQDQDTGWGKAWRAACWARLNNTSQAYSELRLLIDNNFAPNGFDMYQGQKPPFQIDANFGLGGAVLSMLVVDLPNSYVNEDKIRTVVLGPAIPPRWGGGSVKNLRLRGGSAVDFEWDSDGKVTHATLHETGKHVKLVNVLGEELNEE
;
A
#
# COMPACT_ATOMS: atom_id res chain seq x y z
N MET A 1 19.25 -20.44 0.18
CA MET A 1 18.90 -21.82 -0.21
C MET A 1 18.87 -21.89 -1.73
N ALA A 2 19.54 -22.85 -2.35
CA ALA A 2 19.52 -23.01 -3.81
C ALA A 2 18.22 -23.68 -4.27
N VAL A 3 17.68 -23.26 -5.42
CA VAL A 3 16.60 -23.98 -6.10
C VAL A 3 17.10 -25.39 -6.45
N SER A 4 16.27 -26.42 -6.23
CA SER A 4 16.64 -27.80 -6.57
C SER A 4 17.04 -27.89 -8.05
N SER A 5 18.16 -28.56 -8.34
CA SER A 5 18.63 -28.77 -9.72
C SER A 5 17.64 -29.57 -10.58
N SER A 6 16.72 -30.30 -9.96
CA SER A 6 15.63 -30.99 -10.66
C SER A 6 14.52 -30.05 -11.17
N LEU A 7 14.43 -28.85 -10.60
CA LEU A 7 13.41 -27.85 -10.91
C LEU A 7 13.92 -26.76 -11.86
N ALA A 8 15.24 -26.66 -12.03
CA ALA A 8 15.89 -25.55 -12.71
C ALA A 8 16.97 -26.03 -13.69
N ASN A 9 17.07 -25.35 -14.82
CA ASN A 9 18.09 -25.58 -15.82
C ASN A 9 18.72 -24.25 -16.26
N SER A 10 20.04 -24.20 -16.20
CA SER A 10 20.85 -23.08 -16.68
C SER A 10 21.52 -23.45 -18.00
N SER A 11 21.49 -22.55 -18.97
CA SER A 11 22.13 -22.72 -20.27
C SER A 11 22.76 -21.43 -20.73
N CYS A 12 23.76 -21.52 -21.59
CA CYS A 12 24.39 -20.36 -22.22
C CYS A 12 24.48 -20.58 -23.72
N SER A 13 24.16 -19.53 -24.47
CA SER A 13 24.35 -19.46 -25.92
C SER A 13 24.65 -18.01 -26.26
N HIS A 14 25.70 -17.73 -27.03
CA HIS A 14 26.01 -16.35 -27.42
C HIS A 14 24.77 -15.66 -28.03
N PRO A 15 24.39 -14.43 -27.62
CA PRO A 15 25.02 -13.54 -26.62
C PRO A 15 24.33 -13.51 -25.23
N TYR A 16 23.77 -14.62 -24.74
CA TYR A 16 22.98 -14.64 -23.50
C TYR A 16 23.15 -15.91 -22.64
N THR A 17 22.84 -15.76 -21.35
CA THR A 17 22.59 -16.87 -20.44
C THR A 17 21.10 -16.96 -20.13
N ARG A 18 20.59 -18.18 -19.91
CA ARG A 18 19.18 -18.47 -19.68
C ARG A 18 18.99 -19.41 -18.52
N PHE A 19 18.06 -19.06 -17.63
CA PHE A 19 17.63 -19.84 -16.48
C PHE A 19 16.15 -20.15 -16.62
N LYS A 20 15.76 -21.42 -16.59
CA LYS A 20 14.35 -21.82 -16.77
C LYS A 20 14.00 -23.05 -15.96
N GLY A 21 12.71 -23.30 -15.74
CA GLY A 21 12.29 -24.43 -14.91
C GLY A 21 10.81 -24.46 -14.59
N VAL A 22 10.46 -25.24 -13.56
CA VAL A 22 9.11 -25.38 -13.01
C VAL A 22 9.13 -25.29 -11.49
N THR A 23 8.07 -24.76 -10.86
CA THR A 23 8.02 -24.62 -9.39
C THR A 23 7.76 -25.94 -8.65
N GLN A 24 7.26 -26.96 -9.34
CA GLN A 24 6.95 -28.28 -8.79
C GLN A 24 6.98 -29.33 -9.92
N LEU A 25 7.51 -30.52 -9.65
CA LEU A 25 7.36 -31.70 -10.53
C LEU A 25 6.10 -32.49 -10.15
N GLY A 26 5.48 -33.17 -11.11
CA GLY A 26 4.39 -34.12 -10.87
C GLY A 26 3.07 -33.72 -11.50
N ASN A 27 1.97 -34.32 -11.05
CA ASN A 27 0.62 -34.00 -11.50
C ASN A 27 -0.19 -33.37 -10.33
N PRO A 28 -0.52 -32.06 -10.40
CA PRO A 28 -0.20 -31.15 -11.49
C PRO A 28 1.24 -30.63 -11.44
N GLU A 29 1.81 -30.35 -12.63
CA GLU A 29 3.12 -29.69 -12.78
C GLU A 29 3.01 -28.26 -12.27
N GLY A 30 4.08 -27.71 -11.67
CA GLY A 30 4.09 -26.33 -11.18
C GLY A 30 3.98 -25.26 -12.28
N ILE A 31 4.18 -24.01 -11.88
CA ILE A 31 4.30 -22.87 -12.80
C ILE A 31 5.66 -22.94 -13.50
N LYS A 32 5.67 -22.77 -14.82
CA LYS A 32 6.89 -22.63 -15.61
C LYS A 32 7.46 -21.23 -15.43
N TYR A 33 8.78 -21.13 -15.35
CA TYR A 33 9.49 -19.86 -15.31
C TYR A 33 10.65 -19.86 -16.31
N ASP A 34 10.97 -18.68 -16.83
CA ASP A 34 12.09 -18.46 -17.74
C ASP A 34 12.70 -17.07 -17.50
N ALA A 35 14.01 -16.97 -17.61
CA ALA A 35 14.75 -15.72 -17.49
C ALA A 35 15.97 -15.73 -18.41
N ILE A 36 16.22 -14.59 -19.06
CA ILE A 36 17.37 -14.37 -19.94
C ILE A 36 18.10 -13.11 -19.48
N ALA A 37 19.43 -13.20 -19.34
CA ALA A 37 20.32 -12.05 -19.28
C ALA A 37 21.13 -12.00 -20.58
N ARG A 38 20.90 -10.96 -21.38
CA ARG A 38 21.42 -10.80 -22.73
C ARG A 38 22.38 -9.63 -22.80
N PHE A 39 23.58 -9.88 -23.32
CA PHE A 39 24.58 -8.85 -23.57
C PHE A 39 24.21 -8.04 -24.82
N VAL A 40 24.35 -6.71 -24.75
CA VAL A 40 24.05 -5.77 -25.85
C VAL A 40 25.32 -5.48 -26.64
N ASP A 41 25.90 -6.52 -27.23
CA ASP A 41 26.94 -6.44 -28.26
C ASP A 41 27.10 -7.86 -28.82
N ASP A 42 26.81 -8.03 -30.10
CA ASP A 42 26.78 -9.33 -30.79
C ASP A 42 28.05 -9.59 -31.61
N ARG A 43 29.13 -8.83 -31.34
CA ARG A 43 30.45 -9.13 -31.91
C ARG A 43 30.89 -10.52 -31.49
N ASP A 44 30.73 -11.47 -32.40
CA ASP A 44 31.27 -12.82 -32.30
C ASP A 44 32.80 -12.76 -32.20
N GLY A 45 33.36 -13.34 -31.13
CA GLY A 45 34.75 -13.81 -31.13
C GLY A 45 35.71 -13.24 -30.09
N ASP A 46 35.66 -11.93 -29.78
CA ASP A 46 36.68 -11.33 -28.90
C ASP A 46 36.11 -10.97 -27.52
N GLY A 47 36.10 -11.96 -26.63
CA GLY A 47 35.90 -11.76 -25.18
C GLY A 47 34.56 -12.21 -24.62
N VAL A 48 33.65 -12.79 -25.41
CA VAL A 48 32.40 -13.40 -24.89
C VAL A 48 32.45 -14.91 -25.03
N SER A 49 32.26 -15.66 -23.94
CA SER A 49 32.27 -17.13 -23.96
C SER A 49 31.21 -17.74 -23.04
N CYS A 50 30.80 -18.97 -23.36
CA CYS A 50 29.84 -19.73 -22.57
C CYS A 50 30.52 -20.83 -21.75
N GLY A 51 30.20 -20.88 -20.46
CA GLY A 51 30.58 -21.95 -19.54
C GLY A 51 29.61 -23.13 -19.61
N THR A 52 30.09 -24.32 -19.25
CA THR A 52 29.30 -25.56 -19.21
C THR A 52 28.21 -25.58 -18.14
N ASN A 53 28.28 -24.69 -17.15
CA ASN A 53 27.27 -24.46 -16.11
C ASN A 53 26.21 -23.43 -16.52
N GLY A 54 26.21 -22.99 -17.78
CA GLY A 54 25.30 -21.96 -18.28
C GLY A 54 25.74 -20.53 -17.98
N SER A 55 26.97 -20.28 -17.49
CA SER A 55 27.48 -18.92 -17.30
C SER A 55 27.86 -18.26 -18.63
N LEU A 56 27.57 -16.96 -18.78
CA LEU A 56 28.13 -16.12 -19.84
C LEU A 56 29.30 -15.32 -19.25
N THR A 57 30.50 -15.49 -19.82
CA THR A 57 31.70 -14.76 -19.42
C THR A 57 31.99 -13.66 -20.43
N ILE A 58 32.07 -12.43 -19.95
CA ILE A 58 32.49 -11.26 -20.73
C ILE A 58 33.88 -10.86 -20.22
N SER A 59 34.91 -11.35 -20.89
CA SER A 59 36.30 -10.99 -20.67
C SER A 59 36.57 -9.58 -21.14
N ARG A 60 37.40 -8.87 -20.38
CA ARG A 60 37.98 -7.59 -20.79
C ARG A 60 38.99 -7.82 -21.94
N SER A 61 38.49 -8.08 -23.14
CA SER A 61 39.25 -7.93 -24.39
C SER A 61 39.39 -6.44 -24.71
N SER A 62 40.33 -6.08 -25.58
CA SER A 62 40.87 -4.72 -25.79
C SER A 62 39.91 -3.67 -26.41
N GLY A 63 38.59 -3.79 -26.24
CA GLY A 63 37.60 -2.92 -26.90
C GLY A 63 36.35 -2.50 -26.12
N PHE A 64 35.99 -3.13 -24.98
CA PHE A 64 34.78 -2.76 -24.24
C PHE A 64 35.03 -1.59 -23.27
N LYS A 65 34.29 -0.48 -23.44
CA LYS A 65 34.26 0.66 -22.50
C LYS A 65 33.03 0.66 -21.60
N THR A 66 31.96 0.01 -22.04
CA THR A 66 30.67 -0.14 -21.37
C THR A 66 30.18 -1.58 -21.55
N VAL A 67 29.34 -2.05 -20.63
CA VAL A 67 28.69 -3.36 -20.69
C VAL A 67 27.22 -3.14 -20.36
N ASP A 68 26.37 -3.35 -21.34
CA ASP A 68 24.92 -3.26 -21.18
C ASP A 68 24.32 -4.67 -21.17
N ILE A 69 23.43 -4.93 -20.22
CA ILE A 69 22.75 -6.22 -20.07
C ILE A 69 21.25 -5.98 -19.99
N ILE A 70 20.50 -6.62 -20.88
CA ILE A 70 19.04 -6.66 -20.82
C ILE A 70 18.61 -7.94 -20.10
N ILE A 71 17.88 -7.78 -19.01
CA ILE A 71 17.31 -8.89 -18.24
C ILE A 71 15.80 -8.90 -18.42
N SER A 72 15.24 -10.07 -18.78
CA SER A 72 13.81 -10.32 -18.74
C SER A 72 13.56 -11.64 -18.05
N ALA A 73 12.52 -11.70 -17.22
CA ALA A 73 12.05 -12.92 -16.58
C ALA A 73 10.53 -12.95 -16.65
N GLY A 74 9.96 -14.16 -16.75
CA GLY A 74 8.53 -14.38 -16.85
C GLY A 74 8.14 -15.76 -16.37
N THR A 75 6.84 -15.93 -16.15
CA THR A 75 6.23 -17.23 -15.81
C THR A 75 5.05 -17.49 -16.73
N ASN A 76 4.54 -18.72 -16.77
CA ASN A 76 3.24 -18.99 -17.38
C ASN A 76 2.07 -18.71 -16.43
N TYR A 77 2.26 -17.98 -15.34
CA TYR A 77 1.15 -17.64 -14.44
C TYR A 77 0.20 -16.65 -15.12
N ASP A 78 -1.10 -16.97 -15.11
CA ASP A 78 -2.16 -16.14 -15.69
C ASP A 78 -3.36 -16.06 -14.72
N THR A 79 -3.56 -14.88 -14.14
CA THR A 79 -4.68 -14.62 -13.20
C THR A 79 -6.04 -14.89 -13.83
N THR A 80 -6.19 -14.69 -15.15
CA THR A 80 -7.47 -14.83 -15.86
C THR A 80 -7.92 -16.29 -16.02
N LYS A 81 -7.02 -17.23 -15.68
CA LYS A 81 -7.24 -18.68 -15.74
C LYS A 81 -7.56 -19.28 -14.36
N GLY A 82 -7.83 -18.45 -13.37
CA GLY A 82 -8.23 -18.82 -12.01
C GLY A 82 -9.73 -19.04 -11.82
N ASN A 83 -10.44 -19.54 -12.84
CA ASN A 83 -11.90 -19.75 -12.84
C ASN A 83 -12.27 -21.18 -13.25
N ALA A 84 -13.54 -21.54 -13.08
CA ALA A 84 -14.05 -22.88 -13.34
C ALA A 84 -13.87 -23.32 -14.80
N GLU A 85 -13.99 -22.39 -15.76
CA GLU A 85 -13.83 -22.69 -17.19
C GLU A 85 -12.41 -23.11 -17.57
N ASN A 86 -11.41 -22.75 -16.75
CA ASN A 86 -10.00 -23.09 -16.95
C ASN A 86 -9.47 -24.00 -15.83
N ASP A 87 -10.38 -24.75 -15.17
CA ASP A 87 -10.08 -25.67 -14.07
C ASP A 87 -9.24 -25.06 -12.94
N TYR A 88 -9.38 -23.75 -12.70
CA TYR A 88 -8.58 -22.99 -11.74
C TYR A 88 -7.07 -23.20 -11.93
N SER A 89 -6.63 -23.32 -13.19
CA SER A 89 -5.24 -23.67 -13.51
C SER A 89 -4.24 -22.56 -13.20
N PHE A 90 -4.66 -21.30 -13.34
CA PHE A 90 -3.76 -20.12 -13.30
C PHE A 90 -2.58 -20.21 -14.30
N ARG A 91 -2.73 -21.00 -15.38
CA ARG A 91 -1.67 -21.24 -16.37
C ARG A 91 -2.05 -20.67 -17.73
N GLY A 92 -1.20 -19.78 -18.25
CA GLY A 92 -1.21 -19.30 -19.62
C GLY A 92 -0.10 -19.95 -20.46
N ASP A 93 0.36 -19.21 -21.46
CA ASP A 93 1.36 -19.67 -22.43
C ASP A 93 2.76 -19.84 -21.83
N ASP A 94 3.60 -20.63 -22.50
CA ASP A 94 5.00 -20.82 -22.11
C ASP A 94 5.78 -19.49 -22.13
N PRO A 95 6.43 -19.07 -21.02
CA PRO A 95 7.07 -17.76 -20.92
C PRO A 95 8.30 -17.61 -21.84
N ALA A 96 8.86 -18.73 -22.32
CA ALA A 96 10.04 -18.77 -23.18
C ALA A 96 9.99 -17.78 -24.35
N VAL A 97 8.84 -17.72 -25.04
CA VAL A 97 8.67 -16.89 -26.24
C VAL A 97 8.67 -15.40 -25.87
N ALA A 98 7.93 -15.03 -24.82
CA ALA A 98 7.84 -13.66 -24.36
C ALA A 98 9.18 -13.14 -23.82
N VAL A 99 9.89 -13.94 -23.00
CA VAL A 99 11.20 -13.59 -22.43
C VAL A 99 12.25 -13.41 -23.53
N GLN A 100 12.30 -14.32 -24.51
CA GLN A 100 13.20 -14.21 -25.66
C GLN A 100 12.91 -12.95 -26.48
N LYS A 101 11.62 -12.70 -26.79
CA LYS A 101 11.20 -11.51 -27.54
C LYS A 101 11.60 -10.23 -26.81
N SER A 102 11.25 -10.09 -25.53
CA SER A 102 11.55 -8.90 -24.72
C SER A 102 13.04 -8.59 -24.66
N THR A 103 13.90 -9.59 -24.40
CA THR A 103 15.34 -9.34 -24.37
C THR A 103 15.90 -8.96 -25.74
N SER A 104 15.49 -9.64 -26.82
CA SER A 104 15.99 -9.37 -28.18
C SER A 104 15.49 -8.03 -28.75
N SER A 105 14.26 -7.62 -28.45
CA SER A 105 13.76 -6.29 -28.84
C SER A 105 14.39 -5.18 -27.99
N GLY A 106 14.70 -5.46 -26.71
CA GLY A 106 15.40 -4.51 -25.84
C GLY A 106 16.77 -4.12 -26.38
N THR A 107 17.56 -5.09 -26.85
CA THR A 107 18.89 -4.81 -27.41
C THR A 107 18.86 -3.95 -28.67
N GLN A 108 17.77 -3.99 -29.44
CA GLN A 108 17.61 -3.18 -30.66
C GLN A 108 17.27 -1.72 -30.38
N GLN A 109 16.84 -1.37 -29.15
CA GLN A 109 16.44 0.00 -28.82
C GLN A 109 17.61 0.89 -28.37
N GLY A 110 18.65 0.29 -27.76
CA GLY A 110 19.78 1.01 -27.17
C GLY A 110 19.51 1.61 -25.79
N TYR A 111 20.56 1.76 -24.97
CA TYR A 111 20.48 2.20 -23.58
C TYR A 111 19.77 3.56 -23.42
N ASP A 112 20.19 4.58 -24.16
CA ASP A 112 19.68 5.95 -24.00
C ASP A 112 18.17 6.04 -24.24
N LYS A 113 17.65 5.29 -25.22
CA LYS A 113 16.22 5.26 -25.54
C LYS A 113 15.43 4.55 -24.45
N LEU A 114 15.94 3.43 -23.94
CA LEU A 114 15.33 2.69 -22.83
C LEU A 114 15.32 3.51 -21.55
N LEU A 115 16.44 4.19 -21.23
CA LEU A 115 16.54 5.07 -20.07
C LEU A 115 15.55 6.23 -20.17
N LYS A 116 15.48 6.90 -21.32
CA LYS A 116 14.51 7.97 -21.55
C LYS A 116 13.07 7.49 -21.36
N ALA A 117 12.69 6.37 -21.97
CA ALA A 117 11.35 5.81 -21.84
C ALA A 117 11.03 5.40 -20.39
N HIS A 118 12.02 4.85 -19.65
CA HIS A 118 11.88 4.53 -18.24
C HIS A 118 11.64 5.78 -17.38
N ILE A 119 12.44 6.83 -17.58
CA ILE A 119 12.33 8.09 -16.84
C ILE A 119 10.97 8.74 -17.13
N GLU A 120 10.55 8.81 -18.39
CA GLU A 120 9.25 9.37 -18.78
C GLU A 120 8.07 8.59 -18.15
N ASP A 121 8.11 7.25 -18.19
CA ASP A 121 7.10 6.40 -17.54
C ASP A 121 7.05 6.62 -16.03
N TYR A 122 8.21 6.59 -15.36
CA TYR A 122 8.30 6.75 -13.91
C TYR A 122 7.86 8.14 -13.46
N GLN A 123 8.37 9.20 -14.10
CA GLN A 123 8.04 10.59 -13.76
C GLN A 123 6.56 10.89 -13.99
N SER A 124 5.91 10.27 -14.99
CA SER A 124 4.46 10.43 -15.22
C SER A 124 3.60 10.03 -14.02
N LEU A 125 4.13 9.18 -13.11
CA LEU A 125 3.50 8.79 -11.86
C LEU A 125 4.08 9.55 -10.66
N PHE A 126 5.42 9.64 -10.57
CA PHE A 126 6.09 10.19 -9.40
C PHE A 126 5.96 11.72 -9.28
N GLU A 127 5.77 12.44 -10.39
CA GLU A 127 5.58 13.91 -10.37
C GLU A 127 4.12 14.32 -10.14
N ALA A 128 3.20 13.36 -10.02
CA ALA A 128 1.77 13.62 -9.78
C ALA A 128 1.47 14.27 -8.41
N PHE A 129 2.45 14.30 -7.50
CA PHE A 129 2.35 14.87 -6.17
C PHE A 129 3.73 15.35 -5.71
N THR A 130 3.77 16.43 -4.94
CA THR A 130 5.00 16.92 -4.30
C THR A 130 4.73 17.33 -2.86
N LEU A 131 5.55 16.83 -1.93
CA LEU A 131 5.67 17.35 -0.57
C LEU A 131 7.05 17.99 -0.45
N SER A 132 7.09 19.25 -0.01
CA SER A 132 8.34 19.97 0.25
C SER A 132 8.46 20.27 1.73
N LEU A 133 9.42 19.62 2.39
CA LEU A 133 9.77 19.86 3.80
C LEU A 133 11.15 20.54 3.91
N PRO A 134 11.41 21.30 4.98
CA PRO A 134 12.68 22.01 5.14
C PRO A 134 13.86 21.07 5.40
N ASP A 135 15.00 21.36 4.76
CA ASP A 135 16.29 20.71 5.07
C ASP A 135 17.15 21.58 6.00
N ALA A 136 16.65 21.83 7.21
CA ALA A 136 17.32 22.69 8.19
C ALA A 136 18.68 22.12 8.65
N GLN A 137 18.90 20.81 8.50
CA GLN A 137 20.11 20.10 8.93
C GLN A 137 21.12 19.88 7.79
N LYS A 138 20.81 20.31 6.57
CA LYS A 138 21.62 20.05 5.35
C LYS A 138 21.85 18.55 5.14
N SER A 139 20.82 17.77 5.42
CA SER A 139 20.78 16.32 5.32
C SER A 139 20.83 15.82 3.88
N ALA A 140 20.42 16.62 2.89
CA ALA A 140 20.44 16.22 1.49
C ALA A 140 21.82 15.80 0.93
N GLY A 141 22.91 16.24 1.57
CA GLY A 141 24.27 15.86 1.20
C GLY A 141 24.82 14.62 1.93
N GLN A 142 24.04 13.98 2.80
CA GLN A 142 24.47 12.86 3.64
C GLN A 142 23.96 11.52 3.11
N GLU A 143 24.65 10.44 3.46
CA GLU A 143 24.19 9.08 3.13
C GLU A 143 22.91 8.75 3.90
N THR A 144 21.89 8.23 3.22
CA THR A 144 20.59 7.89 3.83
C THR A 144 20.73 6.93 5.01
N SER A 145 21.65 5.97 4.94
CA SER A 145 21.93 5.02 6.03
C SER A 145 22.38 5.73 7.32
N VAL A 146 23.17 6.79 7.18
CA VAL A 146 23.67 7.62 8.27
C VAL A 146 22.54 8.48 8.83
N LEU A 147 21.68 9.04 7.97
CA LEU A 147 20.51 9.80 8.40
C LEU A 147 19.56 8.93 9.25
N ILE A 148 19.22 7.72 8.78
CA ILE A 148 18.35 6.79 9.51
C ILE A 148 18.99 6.39 10.85
N SER A 149 20.28 6.03 10.85
CA SER A 149 20.97 5.61 12.07
C SER A 149 21.11 6.74 13.12
N ASN A 150 21.10 8.00 12.69
CA ASN A 150 21.22 9.18 13.55
C ASN A 150 19.90 9.87 13.85
N TYR A 151 18.78 9.38 13.30
CA TYR A 151 17.48 10.03 13.43
C TYR A 151 17.11 10.26 14.91
N SER A 152 17.33 9.26 15.77
CA SER A 152 17.14 9.34 17.22
C SER A 152 18.16 10.23 17.93
N ASN A 153 19.43 10.22 17.47
CA ASN A 153 20.54 10.94 18.09
C ASN A 153 20.40 12.46 17.96
N SER A 154 19.62 12.92 16.98
CA SER A 154 19.28 14.34 16.82
C SER A 154 18.34 14.87 17.93
N GLY A 155 17.59 13.99 18.61
CA GLY A 155 16.56 14.34 19.59
C GLY A 155 15.30 15.01 19.00
N ILE A 156 15.40 15.62 17.82
CA ILE A 156 14.39 16.51 17.23
C ILE A 156 13.75 15.97 15.93
N GLY A 157 14.27 14.85 15.38
CA GLY A 157 13.86 14.32 14.08
C GLY A 157 14.49 15.08 12.92
N ASP A 158 14.17 14.68 11.69
CA ASP A 158 14.75 15.22 10.46
C ASP A 158 13.69 15.26 9.35
N ALA A 159 13.16 16.46 9.12
CA ALA A 159 12.12 16.71 8.14
C ALA A 159 12.56 16.34 6.70
N TYR A 160 13.86 16.41 6.39
CA TYR A 160 14.37 15.94 5.11
C TYR A 160 14.23 14.41 4.99
N LEU A 161 14.65 13.66 6.02
CA LEU A 161 14.51 12.20 6.02
C LEU A 161 13.05 11.77 6.00
N GLU A 162 12.19 12.46 6.75
CA GLU A 162 10.75 12.20 6.76
C GLU A 162 10.12 12.41 5.37
N SER A 163 10.52 13.48 4.67
CA SER A 163 10.12 13.72 3.27
C SER A 163 10.67 12.63 2.34
N LEU A 164 11.93 12.24 2.52
CA LEU A 164 12.57 11.19 1.71
C LEU A 164 11.88 9.83 1.88
N LEU A 165 11.52 9.45 3.11
CA LEU A 165 10.80 8.21 3.39
C LEU A 165 9.35 8.26 2.89
N PHE A 166 8.71 9.43 2.94
CA PHE A 166 7.42 9.65 2.30
C PHE A 166 7.50 9.40 0.79
N ASP A 167 8.47 10.01 0.10
CA ASP A 167 8.70 9.79 -1.32
C ASP A 167 9.10 8.34 -1.63
N TYR A 168 9.86 7.71 -0.73
CA TYR A 168 10.21 6.30 -0.85
C TYR A 168 8.97 5.40 -0.81
N SER A 169 7.97 5.71 0.03
CA SER A 169 6.70 4.98 0.03
C SER A 169 6.00 5.02 -1.33
N ARG A 170 6.02 6.18 -2.01
CA ARG A 170 5.44 6.37 -3.35
C ARG A 170 6.26 5.63 -4.41
N TYR A 171 7.58 5.73 -4.35
CA TYR A 171 8.50 4.97 -5.20
C TYR A 171 8.23 3.47 -5.09
N LEU A 172 8.12 2.94 -3.87
CA LEU A 172 7.89 1.52 -3.62
C LEU A 172 6.56 1.05 -4.22
N LEU A 173 5.52 1.88 -4.17
CA LEU A 173 4.21 1.54 -4.73
C LEU A 173 4.27 1.50 -6.26
N ILE A 174 4.87 2.52 -6.89
CA ILE A 174 5.12 2.54 -8.34
C ILE A 174 5.95 1.32 -8.76
N ALA A 175 6.98 0.98 -7.98
CA ALA A 175 7.86 -0.12 -8.31
C ALA A 175 7.21 -1.49 -8.08
N SER A 176 6.23 -1.65 -7.19
CA SER A 176 5.64 -2.95 -6.83
C SER A 176 4.21 -3.20 -7.33
N SER A 177 3.49 -2.18 -7.77
CA SER A 177 2.09 -2.28 -8.20
C SER A 177 1.82 -1.45 -9.46
N ARG A 178 1.85 -2.10 -10.64
CA ARG A 178 1.54 -1.48 -11.94
C ARG A 178 0.38 -2.23 -12.59
N GLU A 179 -0.34 -1.59 -13.49
CA GLU A 179 -1.57 -2.13 -14.12
C GLU A 179 -1.47 -3.59 -14.60
N ASN A 180 -0.31 -3.98 -15.14
CA ASN A 180 -0.04 -5.32 -15.65
C ASN A 180 0.76 -6.21 -14.68
N SER A 181 0.72 -5.94 -13.37
CA SER A 181 1.35 -6.75 -12.34
C SER A 181 0.32 -7.32 -11.36
N LEU A 182 0.80 -8.17 -10.44
CA LEU A 182 0.10 -8.42 -9.19
C LEU A 182 0.24 -7.18 -8.27
N PRO A 183 -0.66 -7.01 -7.28
CA PRO A 183 -0.54 -5.96 -6.29
C PRO A 183 0.65 -6.18 -5.35
N ALA A 184 1.04 -5.11 -4.65
CA ALA A 184 2.07 -5.15 -3.62
C ALA A 184 1.65 -6.12 -2.50
N ASN A 185 2.44 -7.18 -2.28
CA ASN A 185 2.22 -8.13 -1.19
C ASN A 185 2.90 -7.65 0.12
N LEU A 186 3.01 -8.52 1.13
CA LEU A 186 3.68 -8.20 2.41
C LEU A 186 5.13 -7.70 2.27
N GLN A 187 5.81 -7.96 1.14
CA GLN A 187 7.16 -7.47 0.84
C GLN A 187 7.20 -6.68 -0.49
N GLY A 188 6.06 -6.15 -0.93
CA GLY A 188 5.85 -5.46 -2.21
C GLY A 188 5.99 -6.41 -3.39
N LYS A 189 7.24 -6.68 -3.78
CA LYS A 189 7.65 -7.69 -4.75
C LYS A 189 9.07 -8.22 -4.50
N TRP A 190 9.69 -7.84 -3.38
CA TRP A 190 11.11 -8.07 -3.11
C TRP A 190 11.29 -9.13 -2.04
N THR A 191 11.85 -10.27 -2.42
CA THR A 191 12.26 -11.29 -1.46
C THR A 191 13.44 -12.08 -2.01
N GLU A 192 14.41 -12.37 -1.15
CA GLU A 192 15.51 -13.30 -1.45
C GLU A 192 15.19 -14.73 -0.97
N GLN A 193 14.06 -14.92 -0.30
CA GLN A 193 13.70 -16.15 0.38
C GLN A 193 12.74 -17.00 -0.47
N MET A 194 12.98 -18.30 -0.51
CA MET A 194 12.04 -19.26 -1.12
C MET A 194 10.81 -19.50 -0.24
N ASN A 195 10.94 -19.32 1.07
CA ASN A 195 9.88 -19.48 2.07
C ASN A 195 9.83 -18.23 2.96
N PRO A 196 9.38 -17.08 2.44
CA PRO A 196 9.35 -15.85 3.20
C PRO A 196 8.35 -15.92 4.36
N SER A 197 8.58 -15.11 5.40
CA SER A 197 7.67 -14.97 6.54
C SER A 197 6.23 -14.68 6.08
N TRP A 198 5.27 -15.37 6.68
CA TRP A 198 3.85 -15.35 6.28
C TRP A 198 3.65 -15.56 4.76
N SER A 199 4.53 -16.33 4.13
CA SER A 199 4.51 -16.60 2.68
C SER A 199 4.62 -15.36 1.79
N SER A 200 4.98 -14.19 2.33
CA SER A 200 4.88 -12.90 1.63
C SER A 200 3.53 -12.77 0.88
N ASP A 201 2.46 -13.18 1.56
CA ASP A 201 1.14 -13.30 0.96
C ASP A 201 0.37 -11.98 0.98
N TYR A 202 -0.94 -12.06 0.76
CA TYR A 202 -1.84 -10.93 0.83
C TYR A 202 -2.65 -11.00 2.12
N HIS A 203 -2.14 -10.36 3.17
CA HIS A 203 -2.83 -10.20 4.44
C HIS A 203 -3.86 -9.05 4.38
N ALA A 204 -5.16 -9.36 4.46
CA ALA A 204 -6.26 -8.39 4.33
C ALA A 204 -7.05 -8.13 5.61
N ASN A 205 -6.37 -8.09 6.75
CA ASN A 205 -6.92 -7.58 8.01
C ASN A 205 -6.22 -6.29 8.50
N ILE A 206 -5.32 -5.72 7.68
CA ILE A 206 -4.72 -4.38 7.78
C ILE A 206 -3.66 -4.18 6.67
N ASN A 207 -2.82 -5.18 6.38
CA ASN A 207 -1.56 -4.99 5.66
C ASN A 207 -1.76 -4.59 4.19
N ILE A 208 -2.52 -5.36 3.41
CA ILE A 208 -2.79 -5.01 2.01
C ILE A 208 -3.61 -3.72 1.91
N GLN A 209 -4.47 -3.42 2.90
CA GLN A 209 -5.16 -2.14 2.95
C GLN A 209 -4.16 -1.00 3.14
N MET A 210 -3.22 -1.16 4.08
CA MET A 210 -2.15 -0.21 4.38
C MET A 210 -1.26 0.06 3.17
N ASN A 211 -0.97 -0.98 2.37
CA ASN A 211 -0.17 -0.83 1.15
C ASN A 211 -0.70 0.24 0.18
N TYR A 212 -2.00 0.53 0.21
CA TYR A 212 -2.66 1.46 -0.70
C TYR A 212 -3.19 2.74 -0.03
N TRP A 213 -2.89 2.99 1.26
CA TRP A 213 -3.40 4.18 1.98
C TRP A 213 -3.05 5.51 1.31
N ALA A 214 -1.85 5.62 0.72
CA ALA A 214 -1.38 6.84 0.09
C ALA A 214 -1.70 6.93 -1.42
N ALA A 215 -2.23 5.87 -2.03
CA ALA A 215 -2.29 5.74 -3.48
C ALA A 215 -3.12 6.87 -4.13
N ASP A 216 -4.37 7.04 -3.71
CA ASP A 216 -5.28 7.98 -4.36
C ASP A 216 -4.91 9.44 -4.10
N GLN A 217 -4.61 9.78 -2.84
CA GLN A 217 -4.27 11.15 -2.42
C GLN A 217 -2.99 11.70 -3.05
N THR A 218 -2.08 10.83 -3.50
CA THR A 218 -0.82 11.22 -4.16
C THR A 218 -0.84 11.07 -5.68
N GLY A 219 -2.03 10.88 -6.28
CA GLY A 219 -2.18 10.73 -7.72
C GLY A 219 -1.77 9.36 -8.27
N LEU A 220 -1.47 8.39 -7.40
CA LEU A 220 -1.06 7.03 -7.77
C LEU A 220 -2.24 6.05 -7.88
N GLY A 221 -3.49 6.52 -7.96
CA GLY A 221 -4.68 5.65 -8.05
C GLY A 221 -4.65 4.61 -9.20
N LYS A 222 -3.90 4.87 -10.28
CA LYS A 222 -3.67 3.90 -11.36
C LYS A 222 -2.87 2.66 -10.92
N THR A 223 -2.09 2.75 -9.85
CA THR A 223 -1.36 1.61 -9.27
C THR A 223 -2.30 0.60 -8.60
N SER A 224 -3.51 1.02 -8.20
CA SER A 224 -4.55 0.16 -7.61
C SER A 224 -5.21 -0.77 -8.62
N VAL A 225 -5.04 -0.56 -9.93
CA VAL A 225 -5.62 -1.44 -10.96
C VAL A 225 -5.08 -2.88 -10.86
N ALA A 226 -3.81 -3.04 -10.46
CA ALA A 226 -3.24 -4.36 -10.18
C ALA A 226 -4.03 -5.12 -9.10
N LEU A 227 -4.40 -4.41 -8.03
CA LEU A 227 -5.20 -4.93 -6.93
C LEU A 227 -6.62 -5.28 -7.41
N TRP A 228 -7.26 -4.43 -8.21
CA TRP A 228 -8.58 -4.68 -8.78
C TRP A 228 -8.61 -5.90 -9.68
N ASN A 229 -7.63 -6.03 -10.57
CA ASN A 229 -7.49 -7.19 -11.45
C ASN A 229 -7.27 -8.46 -10.64
N TYR A 230 -6.41 -8.42 -9.62
CA TYR A 230 -6.20 -9.55 -8.73
C TYR A 230 -7.48 -9.96 -7.98
N MET A 231 -8.20 -9.02 -7.37
CA MET A 231 -9.46 -9.32 -6.69
C MET A 231 -10.50 -9.90 -7.65
N LYS A 232 -10.69 -9.27 -8.82
CA LYS A 232 -11.65 -9.69 -9.84
C LYS A 232 -11.35 -11.09 -10.37
N ASN A 233 -10.09 -11.38 -10.66
CA ASN A 233 -9.70 -12.62 -11.32
C ASN A 233 -9.51 -13.78 -10.35
N THR A 234 -9.18 -13.51 -9.08
CA THR A 234 -8.82 -14.56 -8.11
C THR A 234 -9.78 -14.62 -6.92
N TRP A 235 -10.07 -13.49 -6.26
CA TRP A 235 -10.87 -13.47 -5.03
C TRP A 235 -12.35 -13.62 -5.29
N VAL A 236 -12.90 -12.96 -6.31
CA VAL A 236 -14.34 -12.99 -6.57
C VAL A 236 -14.81 -14.40 -7.01
N PRO A 237 -14.19 -15.07 -8.00
CA PRO A 237 -14.61 -16.41 -8.41
C PRO A 237 -14.47 -17.44 -7.27
N ARG A 238 -13.31 -17.45 -6.59
CA ARG A 238 -13.04 -18.41 -5.51
C ARG A 238 -13.79 -18.08 -4.22
N GLY A 239 -13.97 -16.79 -3.95
CA GLY A 239 -14.75 -16.32 -2.81
C GLY A 239 -16.23 -16.59 -2.96
N THR A 240 -16.74 -16.68 -4.20
CA THR A 240 -18.11 -17.14 -4.47
C THR A 240 -18.27 -18.60 -4.07
N GLU A 241 -17.33 -19.47 -4.45
CA GLU A 241 -17.33 -20.87 -4.01
C GLU A 241 -17.23 -20.98 -2.48
N THR A 242 -16.37 -20.17 -1.85
CA THR A 242 -16.24 -20.15 -0.38
C THR A 242 -17.52 -19.68 0.30
N ALA A 243 -18.21 -18.67 -0.23
CA ALA A 243 -19.48 -18.18 0.30
C ALA A 243 -20.57 -19.26 0.25
N GLU A 244 -20.68 -19.96 -0.87
CA GLU A 244 -21.61 -21.08 -1.02
C GLU A 244 -21.26 -22.24 -0.08
N ARG A 245 -20.00 -22.68 -0.06
CA ARG A 245 -19.59 -23.88 0.67
C ARG A 245 -19.58 -23.71 2.18
N LEU A 246 -19.14 -22.54 2.68
CA LEU A 246 -19.01 -22.32 4.13
C LEU A 246 -20.26 -21.71 4.75
N TYR A 247 -21.00 -20.90 4.00
CA TYR A 247 -22.09 -20.10 4.55
C TYR A 247 -23.44 -20.36 3.86
N GLY A 248 -23.48 -21.02 2.70
CA GLY A 248 -24.73 -21.27 1.97
C GLY A 248 -25.40 -19.99 1.46
N VAL A 249 -24.63 -18.93 1.19
CA VAL A 249 -25.14 -17.61 0.79
C VAL A 249 -24.61 -17.17 -0.58
N PRO A 250 -25.37 -16.34 -1.33
CA PRO A 250 -24.87 -15.72 -2.54
C PRO A 250 -23.82 -14.64 -2.25
N GLY A 251 -23.12 -14.19 -3.29
CA GLY A 251 -22.05 -13.20 -3.18
C GLY A 251 -20.68 -13.88 -3.09
N TRP A 252 -19.69 -13.18 -2.54
CA TRP A 252 -18.34 -13.70 -2.38
C TRP A 252 -17.74 -13.26 -1.04
N VAL A 253 -16.84 -14.08 -0.50
CA VAL A 253 -16.16 -13.83 0.77
C VAL A 253 -14.69 -14.21 0.65
N VAL A 254 -13.84 -13.44 1.32
CA VAL A 254 -12.44 -13.79 1.60
C VAL A 254 -12.17 -13.55 3.08
N HIS A 255 -11.08 -14.13 3.57
CA HIS A 255 -10.67 -14.04 4.98
C HIS A 255 -9.42 -13.18 5.13
N ASN A 256 -8.60 -13.41 6.15
CA ASN A 256 -7.42 -12.58 6.43
C ASN A 256 -6.23 -12.86 5.51
N GLU A 257 -6.07 -14.05 4.95
CA GLU A 257 -4.86 -14.49 4.23
C GLU A 257 -5.21 -15.01 2.84
N MET A 258 -4.72 -14.36 1.78
CA MET A 258 -4.93 -14.79 0.39
C MET A 258 -3.61 -15.01 -0.34
N ASN A 259 -3.60 -15.89 -1.32
CA ASN A 259 -2.46 -16.16 -2.19
C ASN A 259 -2.79 -15.94 -3.67
N ILE A 260 -1.77 -16.02 -4.52
CA ILE A 260 -1.92 -15.85 -5.98
C ILE A 260 -2.77 -16.94 -6.65
N PHE A 261 -3.06 -18.06 -5.98
CA PHE A 261 -3.86 -19.16 -6.52
C PHE A 261 -5.32 -19.14 -6.03
N GLY A 262 -5.78 -17.97 -5.55
CA GLY A 262 -7.17 -17.77 -5.16
C GLY A 262 -7.59 -18.60 -3.94
N HIS A 263 -6.70 -18.73 -2.95
CA HIS A 263 -7.09 -19.17 -1.61
C HIS A 263 -7.94 -18.09 -0.95
N THR A 264 -9.19 -18.41 -0.63
CA THR A 264 -10.16 -17.46 -0.02
C THR A 264 -10.78 -17.99 1.28
N GLY A 265 -10.44 -19.22 1.68
CA GLY A 265 -10.90 -19.84 2.93
C GLY A 265 -10.09 -19.39 4.15
N MET A 266 -10.38 -19.98 5.30
CA MET A 266 -9.63 -19.75 6.54
C MET A 266 -8.37 -20.61 6.58
N LYS A 267 -7.21 -20.01 6.88
CA LYS A 267 -5.93 -20.71 7.03
C LYS A 267 -5.57 -20.92 8.50
N GLY A 268 -5.22 -22.15 8.88
CA GLY A 268 -4.74 -22.44 10.24
C GLY A 268 -5.85 -22.36 11.29
N SER A 269 -5.78 -21.35 12.18
CA SER A 269 -6.65 -21.26 13.37
C SER A 269 -7.72 -20.17 13.26
N ALA A 270 -8.91 -20.47 13.80
CA ALA A 270 -10.01 -19.52 13.86
C ALA A 270 -9.69 -18.22 14.62
N GLY A 271 -8.71 -18.24 15.54
CA GLY A 271 -8.35 -17.08 16.36
C GLY A 271 -7.85 -15.85 15.57
N TRP A 272 -7.37 -16.05 14.35
CA TRP A 272 -6.99 -14.97 13.42
C TRP A 272 -7.67 -15.13 12.06
N ALA A 273 -7.94 -16.36 11.63
CA ALA A 273 -8.40 -16.63 10.26
C ALA A 273 -9.91 -16.48 10.06
N ASN A 274 -10.72 -16.56 11.13
CA ASN A 274 -12.16 -16.35 11.03
C ASN A 274 -12.48 -14.84 10.95
N TYR A 275 -12.16 -14.24 9.80
CA TYR A 275 -12.31 -12.81 9.53
C TYR A 275 -13.03 -12.56 8.19
N PRO A 276 -14.35 -12.83 8.08
CA PRO A 276 -15.09 -12.75 6.82
C PRO A 276 -15.43 -11.32 6.36
N VAL A 277 -14.84 -10.30 6.98
CA VAL A 277 -15.10 -8.88 6.67
C VAL A 277 -14.01 -8.24 5.80
N ALA A 278 -12.95 -8.98 5.46
CA ALA A 278 -11.85 -8.49 4.61
C ALA A 278 -12.34 -7.97 3.25
N ALA A 279 -13.26 -8.70 2.60
CA ALA A 279 -13.88 -8.26 1.35
C ALA A 279 -14.56 -6.88 1.49
N ALA A 280 -15.29 -6.66 2.58
CA ALA A 280 -15.99 -5.39 2.82
C ALA A 280 -15.02 -4.22 3.02
N TRP A 281 -13.91 -4.43 3.73
CA TRP A 281 -12.87 -3.40 3.87
C TRP A 281 -12.23 -3.09 2.51
N MET A 282 -11.89 -4.10 1.71
CA MET A 282 -11.32 -3.85 0.38
C MET A 282 -12.26 -3.11 -0.56
N MET A 283 -13.57 -3.34 -0.46
CA MET A 283 -14.56 -2.57 -1.24
C MET A 283 -14.57 -1.07 -0.88
N GLN A 284 -14.12 -0.70 0.32
CA GLN A 284 -13.92 0.71 0.66
C GLN A 284 -12.83 1.33 -0.22
N HIS A 285 -11.72 0.64 -0.46
CA HIS A 285 -10.66 1.14 -1.34
C HIS A 285 -11.12 1.22 -2.81
N VAL A 286 -11.98 0.30 -3.27
CA VAL A 286 -12.59 0.39 -4.61
C VAL A 286 -13.42 1.66 -4.72
N TRP A 287 -14.21 1.94 -3.68
CA TRP A 287 -15.03 3.15 -3.61
C TRP A 287 -14.19 4.43 -3.54
N ASP A 288 -13.18 4.45 -2.67
CA ASP A 288 -12.28 5.61 -2.54
C ASP A 288 -11.59 5.91 -3.89
N ASN A 289 -11.03 4.90 -4.57
CA ASN A 289 -10.41 5.09 -5.89
C ASN A 289 -11.39 5.65 -6.93
N PHE A 290 -12.64 5.17 -6.92
CA PHE A 290 -13.71 5.72 -7.78
C PHE A 290 -14.01 7.19 -7.46
N ASP A 291 -14.09 7.54 -6.17
CA ASP A 291 -14.42 8.89 -5.69
C ASP A 291 -13.28 9.89 -5.98
N TYR A 292 -12.02 9.49 -5.82
CA TYR A 292 -10.85 10.32 -6.11
C TYR A 292 -10.56 10.53 -7.61
N LEU A 293 -10.92 9.55 -8.45
CA LEU A 293 -10.72 9.64 -9.91
C LEU A 293 -11.89 10.31 -10.64
N GLU A 294 -12.99 10.59 -9.94
CA GLU A 294 -14.24 11.11 -10.53
C GLU A 294 -14.64 10.34 -11.78
N TYR A 295 -14.53 9.00 -11.74
CA TYR A 295 -15.15 8.19 -12.78
C TYR A 295 -16.64 8.54 -12.77
N ASP A 296 -17.10 9.13 -13.87
CA ASP A 296 -18.38 9.78 -13.98
C ASP A 296 -19.51 8.99 -13.29
N HIS A 297 -20.46 9.71 -12.68
CA HIS A 297 -21.69 9.19 -12.11
C HIS A 297 -22.45 8.24 -13.07
N ILE A 298 -22.10 8.22 -14.37
CA ILE A 298 -22.49 7.27 -15.41
C ILE A 298 -22.37 5.78 -15.00
N TYR A 299 -21.45 5.40 -14.11
CA TYR A 299 -21.35 4.00 -13.65
C TYR A 299 -22.25 3.66 -12.45
N ARG A 300 -22.96 4.62 -11.84
CA ARG A 300 -24.02 4.35 -10.85
C ARG A 300 -25.27 3.84 -11.56
N ARG A 301 -25.22 2.59 -12.03
CA ARG A 301 -26.43 1.87 -12.45
C ARG A 301 -27.21 1.51 -11.19
N GLU A 302 -28.18 2.35 -10.84
CA GLU A 302 -29.14 1.97 -9.82
C GLU A 302 -29.90 0.73 -10.30
N ARG A 303 -29.77 -0.37 -9.54
CA ARG A 303 -30.64 -1.53 -9.72
C ARG A 303 -31.82 -1.31 -8.79
N SER A 304 -32.93 -0.83 -9.37
CA SER A 304 -34.18 -0.63 -8.64
C SER A 304 -34.55 -1.91 -7.88
N GLY A 305 -34.88 -1.78 -6.59
CA GLY A 305 -35.08 -2.91 -5.67
C GLY A 305 -33.88 -3.20 -4.77
N PHE A 306 -32.68 -3.38 -5.33
CA PHE A 306 -31.48 -3.69 -4.53
C PHE A 306 -31.09 -2.54 -3.59
N THR A 307 -31.17 -1.29 -4.04
CA THR A 307 -30.94 -0.11 -3.19
C THR A 307 -31.87 -0.08 -1.97
N SER A 308 -33.14 -0.47 -2.16
CA SER A 308 -34.14 -0.50 -1.08
C SER A 308 -33.85 -1.61 -0.07
N GLU A 309 -33.39 -2.77 -0.54
CA GLU A 309 -32.93 -3.87 0.32
C GLU A 309 -31.71 -3.45 1.16
N LEU A 310 -30.71 -2.81 0.54
CA LEU A 310 -29.53 -2.29 1.23
C LEU A 310 -29.90 -1.25 2.30
N LYS A 311 -30.76 -0.28 1.96
CA LYS A 311 -31.28 0.71 2.92
C LYS A 311 -32.01 0.03 4.08
N SER A 312 -32.73 -1.05 3.83
CA SER A 312 -33.45 -1.81 4.85
C SER A 312 -32.51 -2.64 5.73
N ALA A 313 -31.49 -3.28 5.16
CA ALA A 313 -30.46 -4.01 5.90
C ALA A 313 -29.63 -3.07 6.78
N LEU A 314 -29.21 -1.93 6.25
CA LEU A 314 -28.44 -0.92 6.99
C LEU A 314 -29.20 -0.38 8.21
N LYS A 315 -30.53 -0.30 8.16
CA LYS A 315 -31.36 0.08 9.33
C LYS A 315 -31.33 -0.95 10.47
N LYS A 316 -31.02 -2.22 10.17
CA LYS A 316 -30.98 -3.32 11.15
C LYS A 316 -29.59 -3.50 11.78
N LEU A 317 -28.54 -2.99 11.13
CA LEU A 317 -27.19 -3.01 11.70
C LEU A 317 -27.17 -2.13 12.95
N ASP A 318 -26.52 -2.61 14.01
CA ASP A 318 -26.26 -1.79 15.18
C ASP A 318 -25.24 -0.70 14.81
N LYS A 319 -25.74 0.54 14.76
CA LYS A 319 -25.01 1.76 14.43
C LYS A 319 -24.42 2.44 15.67
N GLY A 320 -24.67 1.90 16.86
CA GLY A 320 -24.23 2.48 18.11
C GLY A 320 -22.73 2.31 18.31
N LEU A 321 -22.06 3.41 18.64
CA LEU A 321 -20.76 3.37 19.27
C LEU A 321 -20.99 3.10 20.77
N HIS A 322 -20.37 2.04 21.28
CA HIS A 322 -20.45 1.70 22.70
C HIS A 322 -19.13 2.07 23.37
N TYR A 323 -19.23 2.59 24.58
CA TYR A 323 -18.07 3.02 25.35
C TYR A 323 -17.74 2.01 26.45
N THR A 324 -16.45 1.85 26.72
CA THR A 324 -15.97 1.04 27.85
C THR A 324 -16.14 1.81 29.16
N SER A 325 -16.11 1.11 30.30
CA SER A 325 -16.13 1.74 31.63
C SER A 325 -14.91 2.64 31.90
N TRP A 326 -13.81 2.46 31.15
CA TRP A 326 -12.61 3.29 31.21
C TRP A 326 -12.59 4.40 30.16
N GLY A 327 -13.70 4.62 29.45
CA GLY A 327 -13.92 5.75 28.55
C GLY A 327 -13.45 5.56 27.11
N GLY A 328 -12.99 4.37 26.71
CA GLY A 328 -12.63 4.07 25.32
C GLY A 328 -13.79 3.56 24.48
N ILE A 329 -13.50 3.19 23.23
CA ILE A 329 -14.44 2.53 22.33
C ILE A 329 -14.41 1.02 22.60
N LYS A 330 -15.58 0.40 22.75
CA LYS A 330 -15.68 -1.05 22.84
C LYS A 330 -15.24 -1.72 21.55
N GLU A 331 -14.39 -2.72 21.68
CA GLU A 331 -14.02 -3.64 20.61
C GLU A 331 -15.04 -4.77 20.46
N TRP A 332 -15.69 -5.18 21.56
CA TRP A 332 -16.72 -6.22 21.54
C TRP A 332 -18.09 -5.67 21.94
N LYS A 333 -19.15 -6.16 21.32
CA LYS A 333 -20.54 -5.85 21.69
C LYS A 333 -21.04 -6.68 22.88
N LEU A 334 -20.14 -7.30 23.61
CA LEU A 334 -20.45 -8.17 24.74
C LEU A 334 -20.68 -7.33 26.01
N PRO A 335 -21.45 -7.84 26.98
CA PRO A 335 -21.57 -7.19 28.28
C PRO A 335 -20.21 -7.16 28.98
N ASP A 336 -19.98 -6.16 29.83
CA ASP A 336 -18.71 -5.97 30.54
C ASP A 336 -18.30 -7.19 31.39
N SER A 337 -19.28 -7.99 31.83
CA SER A 337 -19.07 -9.25 32.54
C SER A 337 -18.26 -10.28 31.75
N ALA A 338 -18.20 -10.16 30.42
CA ALA A 338 -17.39 -11.03 29.56
C ALA A 338 -15.88 -10.69 29.62
N SER A 339 -15.51 -9.52 30.16
CA SER A 339 -14.12 -9.12 30.42
C SER A 339 -13.18 -9.09 29.20
N TYR A 340 -13.72 -8.91 27.99
CA TYR A 340 -12.91 -8.74 26.77
C TYR A 340 -12.38 -7.30 26.61
N ASP A 341 -13.19 -6.28 26.92
CA ASP A 341 -12.86 -4.85 26.77
C ASP A 341 -11.98 -4.27 27.89
N THR A 342 -10.88 -4.95 28.22
CA THR A 342 -9.89 -4.47 29.19
C THR A 342 -8.76 -3.68 28.51
N LYS A 343 -8.12 -2.76 29.25
CA LYS A 343 -6.96 -2.03 28.73
C LYS A 343 -5.83 -3.01 28.42
N ASN A 344 -5.34 -2.97 27.19
CA ASN A 344 -4.25 -3.81 26.71
C ASN A 344 -3.47 -3.08 25.62
N THR A 345 -2.23 -3.50 25.38
CA THR A 345 -1.31 -2.86 24.42
C THR A 345 -1.28 -3.56 23.06
N HIS A 346 -2.33 -4.29 22.69
CA HIS A 346 -2.29 -5.08 21.47
C HIS A 346 -2.12 -4.20 20.22
N ARG A 347 -1.31 -4.67 19.28
CA ARG A 347 -0.82 -3.93 18.10
C ARG A 347 -1.93 -3.54 17.12
N HIS A 348 -3.02 -4.32 17.01
CA HIS A 348 -4.17 -3.97 16.17
C HIS A 348 -5.08 -2.91 16.82
N LEU A 349 -5.68 -2.09 15.95
CA LEU A 349 -6.70 -1.09 16.29
C LEU A 349 -8.01 -1.39 15.54
N SER A 350 -8.42 -2.65 15.43
CA SER A 350 -9.48 -3.08 14.50
C SER A 350 -10.85 -2.39 14.72
N HIS A 351 -11.18 -2.06 15.97
CA HIS A 351 -12.38 -1.30 16.33
C HIS A 351 -12.27 0.21 16.04
N LEU A 352 -11.10 0.68 15.62
CA LEU A 352 -10.84 2.03 15.10
C LEU A 352 -10.72 2.09 13.56
N VAL A 353 -10.98 0.99 12.82
CA VAL A 353 -11.01 1.04 11.34
C VAL A 353 -11.98 2.10 10.83
N GLY A 354 -13.11 2.30 11.51
CA GLY A 354 -14.08 3.36 11.20
C GLY A 354 -13.60 4.77 11.52
N TRP A 355 -12.57 4.91 12.36
CA TRP A 355 -11.88 6.16 12.61
C TRP A 355 -10.84 6.43 11.52
N TYR A 356 -9.96 5.47 11.24
CA TYR A 356 -8.97 5.46 10.14
C TYR A 356 -8.59 4.00 9.80
N PRO A 357 -8.39 3.62 8.53
CA PRO A 357 -8.48 4.45 7.32
C PRO A 357 -9.92 4.70 6.85
N GLY A 358 -10.89 3.95 7.39
CA GLY A 358 -12.30 4.13 7.13
C GLY A 358 -12.87 5.40 7.73
N TYR A 359 -14.18 5.56 7.55
CA TYR A 359 -14.90 6.79 7.88
C TYR A 359 -16.29 6.56 8.47
N SER A 360 -16.61 5.34 8.89
CA SER A 360 -17.90 5.05 9.52
C SER A 360 -18.08 5.74 10.87
N VAL A 361 -16.99 5.92 11.64
CA VAL A 361 -16.99 6.63 12.92
C VAL A 361 -16.64 8.11 12.71
N SER A 362 -15.53 8.40 12.01
CA SER A 362 -15.06 9.78 11.83
C SER A 362 -16.01 10.63 10.98
N SER A 363 -16.65 10.06 9.95
CA SER A 363 -17.61 10.78 9.10
C SER A 363 -19.06 10.44 9.38
N PHE A 364 -19.49 9.19 9.14
CA PHE A 364 -20.92 8.88 9.08
C PHE A 364 -21.64 8.98 10.44
N GLN A 365 -20.89 8.86 11.54
CA GLN A 365 -21.36 9.12 12.90
C GLN A 365 -20.96 10.53 13.41
N GLY A 366 -20.33 11.35 12.57
CA GLY A 366 -19.89 12.71 12.92
C GLY A 366 -18.73 12.74 13.92
N GLY A 367 -18.00 11.63 14.09
CA GLY A 367 -16.99 11.48 15.13
C GLY A 367 -15.85 12.51 15.05
N TYR A 368 -15.49 12.96 13.86
CA TYR A 368 -14.43 13.95 13.67
C TYR A 368 -14.77 15.30 14.31
N TRP A 369 -16.06 15.64 14.47
CA TRP A 369 -16.50 16.88 15.10
C TRP A 369 -17.17 16.68 16.46
N ASN A 370 -17.12 15.46 17.01
CA ASN A 370 -17.79 15.10 18.25
C ASN A 370 -16.77 14.82 19.36
N GLU A 371 -16.67 15.74 20.33
CA GLU A 371 -15.72 15.66 21.44
C GLU A 371 -15.84 14.36 22.25
N THR A 372 -17.05 13.81 22.43
CA THR A 372 -17.25 12.54 23.16
C THR A 372 -16.66 11.36 22.39
N VAL A 373 -16.84 11.34 21.07
CA VAL A 373 -16.23 10.30 20.21
C VAL A 373 -14.72 10.46 20.16
N GLN A 374 -14.22 11.69 19.98
CA GLN A 374 -12.78 11.98 19.99
C GLN A 374 -12.12 11.56 21.30
N ALA A 375 -12.70 11.91 22.46
CA ALA A 375 -12.19 11.53 23.76
C ALA A 375 -12.12 10.00 23.93
N ALA A 376 -13.09 9.27 23.37
CA ALA A 376 -13.08 7.81 23.41
C ALA A 376 -12.05 7.17 22.48
N VAL A 377 -11.82 7.74 21.29
CA VAL A 377 -10.72 7.34 20.41
C VAL A 377 -9.37 7.61 21.10
N GLU A 378 -9.20 8.78 21.70
CA GLU A 378 -8.00 9.16 22.45
C GLU A 378 -7.75 8.20 23.63
N ALA A 379 -8.78 7.91 24.44
CA ALA A 379 -8.67 6.96 25.54
C ALA A 379 -8.26 5.56 25.04
N THR A 380 -8.78 5.15 23.89
CA THR A 380 -8.45 3.88 23.24
C THR A 380 -6.99 3.82 22.78
N LEU A 381 -6.51 4.87 22.10
CA LEU A 381 -5.11 4.97 21.66
C LEU A 381 -4.15 4.96 22.86
N LYS A 382 -4.46 5.72 23.92
CA LYS A 382 -3.69 5.71 25.18
C LYS A 382 -3.65 4.32 25.82
N ALA A 383 -4.76 3.59 25.83
CA ALA A 383 -4.80 2.23 26.36
C ALA A 383 -3.95 1.24 25.54
N ARG A 384 -3.95 1.39 24.21
CA ARG A 384 -3.19 0.56 23.26
C ARG A 384 -1.68 0.84 23.26
N GLY A 385 -1.27 1.96 23.87
CA GLY A 385 0.12 2.38 23.93
C GLY A 385 0.72 2.68 22.56
N ASN A 386 2.05 2.86 22.52
CA ASN A 386 2.80 3.20 21.30
C ASN A 386 3.22 1.99 20.44
N GLY A 387 2.71 0.81 20.78
CA GLY A 387 2.97 -0.43 20.03
C GLY A 387 4.36 -1.03 20.22
N VAL A 388 5.22 -0.52 21.12
CA VAL A 388 6.53 -1.14 21.41
C VAL A 388 6.37 -2.46 22.18
N GLN A 389 5.41 -2.52 23.11
CA GLN A 389 5.25 -3.68 24.00
C GLN A 389 4.66 -4.91 23.30
N ASP A 390 3.92 -4.73 22.20
CA ASP A 390 3.36 -5.83 21.40
C ASP A 390 4.07 -5.93 20.04
N GLN A 391 5.20 -6.63 20.05
CA GLN A 391 6.03 -6.95 18.89
C GLN A 391 6.73 -5.79 18.18
N ASP A 392 6.55 -4.55 18.65
CA ASP A 392 7.26 -3.38 18.11
C ASP A 392 7.10 -3.24 16.58
N THR A 393 5.90 -3.53 16.07
CA THR A 393 5.63 -3.53 14.63
C THR A 393 5.52 -2.13 14.05
N GLY A 394 6.12 -1.89 12.89
CA GLY A 394 6.04 -0.62 12.20
C GLY A 394 4.61 -0.26 11.76
N TRP A 395 3.89 -1.18 11.11
CA TRP A 395 2.51 -0.94 10.66
C TRP A 395 1.57 -0.52 11.79
N GLY A 396 1.79 -1.04 13.00
CA GLY A 396 1.03 -0.68 14.19
C GLY A 396 1.26 0.77 14.62
N LYS A 397 2.49 1.28 14.50
CA LYS A 397 2.85 2.68 14.80
C LYS A 397 2.34 3.62 13.72
N ALA A 398 2.46 3.24 12.45
CA ALA A 398 1.90 3.99 11.33
C ALA A 398 0.38 4.22 11.49
N TRP A 399 -0.35 3.16 11.86
CA TRP A 399 -1.80 3.27 12.10
C TRP A 399 -2.13 4.18 13.29
N ARG A 400 -1.35 4.12 14.38
CA ARG A 400 -1.49 5.02 15.54
C ARG A 400 -1.23 6.47 15.16
N ALA A 401 -0.15 6.74 14.42
CA ALA A 401 0.20 8.08 13.94
C ALA A 401 -0.94 8.68 13.10
N ALA A 402 -1.51 7.91 12.18
CA ALA A 402 -2.65 8.34 11.38
C ALA A 402 -3.92 8.61 12.21
N CYS A 403 -4.20 7.76 13.22
CA CYS A 403 -5.34 7.97 14.12
C CYS A 403 -5.19 9.23 14.98
N TRP A 404 -3.98 9.48 15.52
CA TRP A 404 -3.67 10.70 16.28
C TRP A 404 -3.72 11.95 15.41
N ALA A 405 -3.25 11.85 14.16
CA ALA A 405 -3.34 12.96 13.22
C ALA A 405 -4.79 13.34 12.94
N ARG A 406 -5.68 12.35 12.77
CA ARG A 406 -7.12 12.55 12.62
C ARG A 406 -7.83 13.06 13.89
N LEU A 407 -7.18 13.00 15.06
CA LEU A 407 -7.62 13.66 16.29
C LEU A 407 -7.13 15.11 16.40
N ASN A 408 -6.46 15.64 15.37
CA ASN A 408 -5.77 16.93 15.39
C ASN A 408 -4.71 17.03 16.51
N ASN A 409 -4.14 15.89 16.92
CA ASN A 409 -3.13 15.84 17.96
C ASN A 409 -1.73 15.71 17.35
N THR A 410 -1.19 16.85 16.94
CA THR A 410 0.14 16.98 16.32
C THR A 410 1.25 16.31 17.14
N SER A 411 1.26 16.51 18.46
CA SER A 411 2.32 15.99 19.32
C SER A 411 2.36 14.47 19.34
N GLN A 412 1.21 13.81 19.51
CA GLN A 412 1.14 12.35 19.55
C GLN A 412 1.34 11.74 18.16
N ALA A 413 0.74 12.36 17.13
CA ALA A 413 0.90 11.90 15.75
C ALA A 413 2.38 11.91 15.34
N TYR A 414 3.07 13.02 15.58
CA TYR A 414 4.49 13.17 15.24
C TYR A 414 5.38 12.29 16.11
N SER A 415 5.05 12.10 17.39
CA SER A 415 5.78 11.17 18.27
C SER A 415 5.71 9.73 17.76
N GLU A 416 4.55 9.26 17.29
CA GLU A 416 4.40 7.90 16.74
C GLU A 416 5.10 7.75 15.38
N LEU A 417 5.01 8.77 14.50
CA LEU A 417 5.72 8.78 13.22
C LEU A 417 7.24 8.71 13.42
N ARG A 418 7.76 9.51 14.37
CA ARG A 418 9.17 9.48 14.72
C ARG A 418 9.59 8.13 15.28
N LEU A 419 8.81 7.59 16.22
CA LEU A 419 9.07 6.29 16.82
C LEU A 419 9.10 5.17 15.78
N LEU A 420 8.22 5.24 14.77
CA LEU A 420 8.23 4.34 13.63
C LEU A 420 9.57 4.41 12.86
N ILE A 421 10.01 5.60 12.49
CA ILE A 421 11.27 5.80 11.75
C ILE A 421 12.47 5.33 12.58
N ASP A 422 12.52 5.71 13.85
CA ASP A 422 13.57 5.33 14.80
C ASP A 422 13.69 3.80 14.96
N ASN A 423 12.55 3.13 15.19
CA ASN A 423 12.57 1.74 15.60
C ASN A 423 12.54 0.75 14.44
N ASN A 424 11.95 1.08 13.29
CA ASN A 424 11.58 0.05 12.31
C ASN A 424 12.27 0.18 10.96
N PHE A 425 12.92 1.30 10.63
CA PHE A 425 13.54 1.46 9.31
C PHE A 425 14.99 0.98 9.31
N ALA A 426 15.31 0.04 8.42
CA ALA A 426 16.67 -0.40 8.14
C ALA A 426 17.44 0.65 7.33
N PRO A 427 18.79 0.57 7.22
CA PRO A 427 19.60 1.55 6.52
C PRO A 427 19.25 1.83 5.05
N ASN A 428 18.56 0.90 4.39
CA ASN A 428 18.05 1.04 3.02
C ASN A 428 16.63 1.64 2.96
N GLY A 429 16.05 2.01 4.10
CA GLY A 429 14.69 2.54 4.22
C GLY A 429 13.59 1.47 4.27
N PHE A 430 13.89 0.17 4.31
CA PHE A 430 12.86 -0.87 4.46
C PHE A 430 12.38 -1.01 5.90
N ASP A 431 11.07 -1.14 6.09
CA ASP A 431 10.48 -1.46 7.39
C ASP A 431 10.80 -2.90 7.83
N MET A 432 11.11 -3.04 9.11
CA MET A 432 11.44 -4.29 9.77
C MET A 432 10.35 -4.62 10.79
N TYR A 433 9.92 -5.88 10.79
CA TYR A 433 8.69 -6.30 11.47
C TYR A 433 8.73 -6.13 12.99
N GLN A 434 9.88 -6.33 13.64
CA GLN A 434 10.00 -6.26 15.11
C GLN A 434 11.13 -5.31 15.51
N GLY A 435 10.81 -4.02 15.59
CA GLY A 435 11.82 -2.97 15.59
C GLY A 435 12.73 -3.14 14.37
N GLN A 436 14.04 -3.01 14.53
CA GLN A 436 15.01 -3.16 13.42
C GLN A 436 15.34 -4.62 13.06
N LYS A 437 14.56 -5.59 13.57
CA LYS A 437 14.81 -7.03 13.35
C LYS A 437 13.98 -7.56 12.18
N PRO A 438 14.55 -8.48 11.36
CA PRO A 438 13.83 -9.11 10.27
C PRO A 438 12.59 -9.88 10.75
N PRO A 439 11.64 -10.18 9.85
CA PRO A 439 11.70 -9.95 8.41
C PRO A 439 11.42 -8.50 7.99
N PHE A 440 11.82 -8.17 6.76
CA PHE A 440 11.27 -7.03 6.04
C PHE A 440 9.76 -7.23 5.84
N GLN A 441 8.98 -6.19 6.12
CA GLN A 441 7.57 -6.08 5.78
C GLN A 441 7.35 -4.68 5.20
N ILE A 442 6.64 -4.57 4.08
CA ILE A 442 6.52 -3.29 3.37
C ILE A 442 5.39 -2.41 3.89
N ASP A 443 4.48 -2.98 4.67
CA ASP A 443 3.25 -2.32 5.09
C ASP A 443 3.53 -1.01 5.82
N ALA A 444 4.50 -0.95 6.73
CA ALA A 444 4.83 0.32 7.39
C ALA A 444 5.53 1.35 6.48
N ASN A 445 6.21 0.93 5.41
CA ASN A 445 6.70 1.88 4.40
C ASN A 445 5.52 2.65 3.79
N PHE A 446 4.46 1.94 3.41
CA PHE A 446 3.24 2.56 2.88
C PHE A 446 2.42 3.26 3.96
N GLY A 447 2.37 2.67 5.15
CA GLY A 447 1.72 3.24 6.33
C GLY A 447 2.32 4.59 6.74
N LEU A 448 3.64 4.77 6.61
CA LEU A 448 4.31 6.06 6.80
C LEU A 448 3.73 7.11 5.85
N GLY A 449 3.57 6.77 4.57
CA GLY A 449 2.90 7.63 3.60
C GLY A 449 1.48 8.02 4.02
N GLY A 450 0.68 7.04 4.47
CA GLY A 450 -0.68 7.27 4.99
C GLY A 450 -0.73 8.12 6.27
N ALA A 451 0.25 7.96 7.17
CA ALA A 451 0.37 8.74 8.39
C ALA A 451 0.73 10.20 8.11
N VAL A 452 1.71 10.44 7.23
CA VAL A 452 2.08 11.79 6.76
C VAL A 452 0.88 12.46 6.09
N LEU A 453 0.17 11.78 5.19
CA LEU A 453 -1.04 12.34 4.57
C LEU A 453 -2.13 12.65 5.60
N SER A 454 -2.28 11.83 6.64
CA SER A 454 -3.25 12.10 7.71
C SER A 454 -2.89 13.33 8.55
N MET A 455 -1.61 13.71 8.61
CA MET A 455 -1.16 14.98 9.22
C MET A 455 -1.40 16.18 8.32
N LEU A 456 -1.40 15.97 7.00
CA LEU A 456 -1.55 17.00 5.97
C LEU A 456 -3.01 17.30 5.64
N VAL A 457 -3.92 16.31 5.68
CA VAL A 457 -5.32 16.50 5.27
C VAL A 457 -6.28 15.52 5.93
N VAL A 458 -7.45 16.01 6.32
CA VAL A 458 -8.65 15.20 6.59
C VAL A 458 -9.69 15.53 5.53
N ASP A 459 -9.79 14.62 4.56
CA ASP A 459 -10.83 14.57 3.55
C ASP A 459 -11.77 13.42 3.94
N LEU A 460 -13.01 13.71 4.33
CA LEU A 460 -14.00 12.70 4.71
C LEU A 460 -15.22 12.76 3.78
N PRO A 461 -15.74 11.63 3.27
CA PRO A 461 -16.92 11.64 2.40
C PRO A 461 -18.17 11.98 3.22
N ASN A 462 -19.13 12.69 2.61
CA ASN A 462 -20.42 12.89 3.24
C ASN A 462 -21.20 11.57 3.35
N SER A 463 -21.98 11.42 4.41
CA SER A 463 -22.94 10.31 4.53
C SER A 463 -23.98 10.36 3.41
N TYR A 464 -24.54 9.22 3.01
CA TYR A 464 -25.60 9.14 1.99
C TYR A 464 -26.86 9.98 2.32
N VAL A 465 -27.09 10.37 3.58
CA VAL A 465 -28.21 11.25 3.97
C VAL A 465 -27.90 12.75 3.81
N ASN A 466 -26.63 13.08 3.59
CA ASN A 466 -26.11 14.44 3.47
C ASN A 466 -25.27 14.57 2.18
N GLU A 467 -25.58 13.77 1.15
CA GLU A 467 -24.75 13.72 -0.07
C GLU A 467 -24.67 15.07 -0.79
N ASP A 468 -25.70 15.90 -0.65
CA ASP A 468 -25.79 17.25 -1.23
C ASP A 468 -25.14 18.34 -0.37
N LYS A 469 -24.68 18.03 0.85
CA LYS A 469 -23.98 19.03 1.67
C LYS A 469 -22.62 19.34 1.07
N ILE A 470 -22.18 20.59 1.21
CA ILE A 470 -20.80 20.96 0.91
C ILE A 470 -19.90 20.20 1.88
N ARG A 471 -18.94 19.45 1.31
CA ARG A 471 -17.98 18.66 2.06
C ARG A 471 -16.88 19.58 2.60
N THR A 472 -16.57 19.49 3.88
CA THR A 472 -15.46 20.24 4.49
C THR A 472 -14.19 19.40 4.47
N VAL A 473 -13.10 19.98 3.97
CA VAL A 473 -11.75 19.42 3.99
C VAL A 473 -10.93 20.21 4.99
N VAL A 474 -10.31 19.53 5.95
CA VAL A 474 -9.40 20.16 6.90
C VAL A 474 -7.97 19.97 6.40
N LEU A 475 -7.28 21.08 6.13
CA LEU A 475 -5.86 21.10 5.75
C LEU A 475 -4.99 21.34 6.98
N GLY A 476 -3.89 20.58 7.05
CA GLY A 476 -2.94 20.57 8.15
C GLY A 476 -3.53 20.26 9.52
N PRO A 477 -4.34 19.19 9.69
CA PRO A 477 -4.91 18.81 10.99
C PRO A 477 -3.83 18.54 12.06
N ALA A 478 -2.63 18.09 11.67
CA ALA A 478 -1.59 17.69 12.60
C ALA A 478 -0.16 17.89 12.07
N ILE A 479 0.10 18.97 11.34
CA ILE A 479 1.44 19.30 10.84
C ILE A 479 2.33 19.72 12.02
N PRO A 480 3.49 19.06 12.26
CA PRO A 480 4.40 19.46 13.32
C PRO A 480 5.15 20.75 12.95
N PRO A 481 5.48 21.62 13.93
CA PRO A 481 6.34 22.78 13.71
C PRO A 481 7.70 22.44 13.07
N ARG A 482 8.14 21.18 13.21
CA ARG A 482 9.37 20.69 12.57
C ARG A 482 9.30 20.70 11.04
N TRP A 483 8.10 20.67 10.47
CA TRP A 483 7.85 20.80 9.04
C TRP A 483 7.63 22.25 8.60
N GLY A 484 7.72 23.22 9.52
CA GLY A 484 7.33 24.61 9.30
C GLY A 484 7.92 25.23 8.04
N GLY A 485 7.09 25.99 7.31
CA GLY A 485 7.46 26.59 6.03
C GLY A 485 7.48 25.60 4.85
N GLY A 486 6.85 24.43 5.00
CA GLY A 486 6.70 23.45 3.93
C GLY A 486 5.47 23.71 3.05
N SER A 487 5.34 22.89 2.01
CA SER A 487 4.21 22.96 1.09
C SER A 487 3.86 21.60 0.48
N VAL A 488 2.64 21.51 -0.04
CA VAL A 488 2.14 20.38 -0.82
C VAL A 488 1.63 20.89 -2.16
N LYS A 489 1.89 20.12 -3.23
CA LYS A 489 1.31 20.33 -4.56
C LYS A 489 0.63 19.08 -5.07
N ASN A 490 -0.51 19.27 -5.74
CA ASN A 490 -1.34 18.27 -6.39
C ASN A 490 -1.86 17.17 -5.42
N LEU A 491 -2.19 17.52 -4.18
CA LEU A 491 -2.88 16.58 -3.29
C LEU A 491 -4.29 16.32 -3.83
N ARG A 492 -4.61 15.06 -4.14
CA ARG A 492 -5.93 14.69 -4.66
C ARG A 492 -6.96 14.67 -3.54
N LEU A 493 -8.15 15.19 -3.83
CA LEU A 493 -9.32 15.22 -2.95
C LEU A 493 -10.43 14.34 -3.53
N ARG A 494 -11.35 13.88 -2.68
CA ARG A 494 -12.56 13.16 -3.13
C ARG A 494 -13.41 14.06 -4.03
N GLY A 495 -14.03 13.47 -5.05
CA GLY A 495 -14.78 14.22 -6.05
C GLY A 495 -13.93 14.88 -7.14
N GLY A 496 -12.72 14.38 -7.37
CA GLY A 496 -11.91 14.69 -8.56
C GLY A 496 -10.91 15.84 -8.44
N SER A 497 -11.13 16.78 -7.53
CA SER A 497 -10.29 17.98 -7.36
C SER A 497 -8.87 17.68 -6.83
N ALA A 498 -7.97 18.63 -6.98
CA ALA A 498 -6.67 18.64 -6.31
C ALA A 498 -6.45 19.95 -5.55
N VAL A 499 -5.54 19.96 -4.58
CA VAL A 499 -5.22 21.16 -3.80
C VAL A 499 -3.72 21.31 -3.62
N ASP A 500 -3.26 22.56 -3.75
CA ASP A 500 -1.94 23.00 -3.34
C ASP A 500 -2.09 23.83 -2.06
N PHE A 501 -1.18 23.71 -1.11
CA PHE A 501 -1.19 24.55 0.08
C PHE A 501 0.18 24.64 0.75
N GLU A 502 0.34 25.68 1.56
CA GLU A 502 1.54 25.97 2.35
C GLU A 502 1.15 26.27 3.80
N TRP A 503 2.12 26.17 4.70
CA TRP A 503 1.91 26.42 6.12
C TRP A 503 3.04 27.23 6.74
N ASP A 504 2.72 27.91 7.84
CA ASP A 504 3.67 28.72 8.59
C ASP A 504 4.67 27.89 9.41
N SER A 505 5.48 28.55 10.25
CA SER A 505 6.47 27.88 11.10
C SER A 505 5.87 26.95 12.15
N ASP A 506 4.60 27.13 12.51
CA ASP A 506 3.90 26.35 13.53
C ASP A 506 3.09 25.20 12.92
N GLY A 507 3.09 25.07 11.59
CA GLY A 507 2.33 24.04 10.87
C GLY A 507 0.90 24.45 10.54
N LYS A 508 0.50 25.70 10.78
CA LYS A 508 -0.84 26.16 10.43
C LYS A 508 -0.90 26.49 8.94
N VAL A 509 -1.86 25.90 8.23
CA VAL A 509 -2.13 26.22 6.83
C VAL A 509 -2.69 27.63 6.73
N THR A 510 -2.04 28.46 5.91
CA THR A 510 -2.37 29.87 5.72
C THR A 510 -2.99 30.16 4.36
N HIS A 511 -2.61 29.39 3.34
CA HIS A 511 -3.10 29.55 1.96
C HIS A 511 -3.32 28.19 1.31
N ALA A 512 -4.33 28.09 0.45
CA ALA A 512 -4.59 26.91 -0.37
C ALA A 512 -5.18 27.32 -1.72
N THR A 513 -4.77 26.62 -2.78
CA THR A 513 -5.30 26.78 -4.14
C THR A 513 -5.99 25.48 -4.53
N LEU A 514 -7.29 25.56 -4.80
CA LEU A 514 -8.09 24.43 -5.27
C LEU A 514 -8.02 24.35 -6.79
N HIS A 515 -7.49 23.25 -7.31
CA HIS A 515 -7.52 22.93 -8.73
C HIS A 515 -8.81 22.14 -9.02
N GLU A 516 -9.87 22.88 -9.37
CA GLU A 516 -11.19 22.30 -9.59
C GLU A 516 -11.27 21.46 -10.86
N THR A 517 -11.82 20.25 -10.73
CA THR A 517 -12.36 19.47 -11.86
C THR A 517 -13.79 18.94 -11.58
N GLY A 518 -14.36 19.20 -10.38
CA GLY A 518 -15.61 18.58 -9.90
C GLY A 518 -16.44 19.43 -8.91
N LYS A 519 -17.00 18.80 -7.85
CA LYS A 519 -17.95 19.42 -6.89
C LYS A 519 -17.27 20.43 -5.92
N HIS A 520 -17.95 21.53 -5.61
CA HIS A 520 -17.49 22.50 -4.61
C HIS A 520 -17.22 21.85 -3.24
N VAL A 521 -16.00 22.06 -2.73
CA VAL A 521 -15.55 21.66 -1.39
C VAL A 521 -15.23 22.91 -0.58
N LYS A 522 -15.41 22.85 0.73
CA LYS A 522 -14.99 23.94 1.63
C LYS A 522 -13.65 23.57 2.26
N LEU A 523 -12.61 24.35 1.97
CA LEU A 523 -11.29 24.20 2.59
C LEU A 523 -11.23 24.99 3.90
N VAL A 524 -10.79 24.35 4.98
CA VAL A 524 -10.51 25.01 6.26
C VAL A 524 -9.16 24.57 6.81
N ASN A 525 -8.54 25.41 7.63
CA ASN A 525 -7.40 24.97 8.44
C ASN A 525 -7.85 24.22 9.72
N VAL A 526 -6.90 23.75 10.52
CA VAL A 526 -7.16 23.01 11.78
C VAL A 526 -8.04 23.76 12.79
N LEU A 527 -8.08 25.10 12.75
CA LEU A 527 -8.92 25.93 13.62
C LEU A 527 -10.35 26.09 13.09
N GLY A 528 -10.65 25.54 11.90
CA GLY A 528 -11.94 25.68 11.22
C GLY A 528 -12.09 27.01 10.48
N GLU A 529 -11.02 27.80 10.34
CA GLU A 529 -11.02 29.03 9.56
C GLU A 529 -11.01 28.66 8.07
N GLU A 530 -11.89 29.28 7.28
CA GLU A 530 -11.94 29.09 5.83
C GLU A 530 -10.69 29.67 5.17
N LEU A 531 -10.11 28.90 4.24
CA LEU A 531 -8.93 29.29 3.49
C LEU A 531 -9.37 29.97 2.20
N ASN A 532 -8.82 31.15 1.91
CA ASN A 532 -9.16 31.88 0.68
C ASN A 532 -8.65 31.11 -0.54
N GLU A 533 -9.52 30.95 -1.55
CA GLU A 533 -9.19 30.40 -2.86
C GLU A 533 -8.63 31.53 -3.75
N GLU A 534 -7.43 31.37 -4.30
CA GLU A 534 -6.91 32.21 -5.41
C GLU A 534 -6.95 31.49 -6.74
#